data_AF-C3Z8M4-F1
#
_entry.id   AF-C3Z8M4-F1
#
_cell.length_a   1.000
_cell.length_b   1.000
_cell.length_c   1.000
_cell.angle_alpha   90.00
_cell.angle_beta   90.00
_cell.angle_gamma   90.00
#
_symmetry.space_group_name_H-M   'P 1'
#
loop_
_entity.id
_entity.type
_entity.pdbx_description
1 polymer ?
#
loop_
_entity_poly.entity_id
_entity_poly.type
_entity_poly.pdbx_seq_one_letter_code
_entity_poly.pdbx_strand_id
1 'polypeptide(L)'
;MGRHSRRKRTSGKGSRNLGATRPGKGRQRKHLSAVKIRHRCRLVKDKGQQRSGSATGRTKKNRLIHIASQVKKRDFKSPGDNRNCDICRLYPYVASNVAHKWRDLARQLGLTEPNISAIDANQRGDAKESCIEAIETWRLRSGRSATVPELKKALVEAGLKLVADEMDEFPAADDTAVSMRTTPMMFQTMPCQGTFGNRKRDKVCHEMVTQLEKLAWQGHWQKLGRFASRASRRYKDQPDVVIRVMFEKVLACNFRYDLEGGYACLKQAEKLLFKTDDAHHHQARMLEVKAVLLKKQKKYQEAKTAIDLAQQALVSMKKGRDQGKIWYTFASLHALMFINSEVTSHQLLVSGTCQSPYHSAMRGFQQALDNFQAEEDDSLYRDKRCGIVHVRQAQLLLQCWSEARRFDKDVYISEENLKEAENNLHEVENKYWENIPNRTKCYWHLAKSDLHRYRCNKQRARELAKEALKIAKSFGFSSEMSFIIL
;
A
#
# COMPACT_ATOMS: atom_id res chain seq x y z
N MET A 1 1.61 66.79 37.51
CA MET A 1 2.76 67.40 38.22
C MET A 1 3.18 66.49 39.37
N GLY A 2 4.42 66.61 39.89
CA GLY A 2 4.84 65.93 41.13
C GLY A 2 5.56 64.57 40.98
N ARG A 3 6.90 64.58 40.93
CA ARG A 3 7.76 63.42 41.22
C ARG A 3 8.10 63.39 42.72
N HIS A 4 8.39 62.21 43.29
CA HIS A 4 9.38 61.88 44.35
C HIS A 4 9.26 60.36 44.59
N SER A 5 10.19 59.45 44.29
CA SER A 5 11.64 59.32 44.55
C SER A 5 12.01 59.09 46.02
N ARG A 6 12.30 57.83 46.40
CA ARG A 6 13.38 57.50 47.35
C ARG A 6 13.87 56.05 47.21
N ARG A 7 15.19 55.90 47.06
CA ARG A 7 15.95 54.64 47.20
C ARG A 7 16.15 54.30 48.68
N LYS A 8 16.34 53.01 49.00
CA LYS A 8 17.40 52.58 49.93
C LYS A 8 18.09 51.31 49.41
N ARG A 9 19.40 51.20 49.68
CA ARG A 9 20.31 50.07 49.40
C ARG A 9 20.77 49.49 50.75
N THR A 10 21.03 48.18 50.78
CA THR A 10 22.10 47.47 51.53
C THR A 10 22.25 46.11 50.81
N SER A 11 23.40 45.63 50.31
CA SER A 11 24.72 45.29 50.89
C SER A 11 24.69 44.08 51.84
N GLY A 12 25.52 43.03 51.74
CA GLY A 12 26.72 42.80 50.88
C GLY A 12 26.96 41.30 50.57
N LYS A 13 27.91 40.95 49.67
CA LYS A 13 29.30 40.48 49.92
C LYS A 13 29.38 39.02 50.45
N GLY A 14 30.26 38.12 49.98
CA GLY A 14 31.37 38.15 49.00
C GLY A 14 31.40 36.88 48.10
N SER A 15 32.19 36.75 47.01
CA SER A 15 33.69 36.71 46.93
C SER A 15 34.30 35.57 47.76
N ARG A 16 35.28 34.72 47.36
CA ARG A 16 36.19 34.53 46.18
C ARG A 16 36.76 33.06 46.31
N ASN A 17 37.60 32.44 45.45
CA ASN A 17 38.32 32.83 44.23
C ASN A 17 38.67 31.61 43.30
N LEU A 18 39.06 31.93 42.06
CA LEU A 18 40.06 31.34 41.13
C LEU A 18 40.91 30.09 41.51
N GLY A 19 41.24 29.29 40.47
CA GLY A 19 42.35 28.33 40.47
C GLY A 19 42.49 27.56 39.15
N ALA A 20 43.37 28.01 38.24
CA ALA A 20 43.62 27.36 36.96
C ALA A 20 45.03 26.76 36.89
N THR A 21 45.17 25.54 36.37
CA THR A 21 46.37 25.12 35.60
C THR A 21 46.14 23.80 34.83
N ARG A 22 46.53 23.80 33.55
CA ARG A 22 47.08 22.66 32.79
C ARG A 22 48.62 22.67 33.01
N PRO A 23 49.43 21.65 32.60
CA PRO A 23 49.20 20.68 31.52
C PRO A 23 49.66 19.21 31.79
N GLY A 24 49.46 18.33 30.81
CA GLY A 24 50.05 16.98 30.81
C GLY A 24 49.60 16.14 29.60
N LYS A 25 50.54 15.54 28.86
CA LYS A 25 50.26 14.74 27.65
C LYS A 25 50.10 13.26 28.01
N GLY A 26 49.13 12.57 27.40
CA GLY A 26 48.96 11.12 27.54
C GLY A 26 48.27 10.48 26.34
N ARG A 27 49.05 10.02 25.35
CA ARG A 27 48.53 9.16 24.27
C ARG A 27 48.27 7.76 24.83
N GLN A 28 47.03 7.27 24.76
CA GLN A 28 46.78 5.84 24.65
C GLN A 28 45.77 5.56 23.52
N ARG A 29 46.28 5.00 22.42
CA ARG A 29 45.47 4.24 21.47
C ARG A 29 45.01 2.98 22.19
N LYS A 30 43.71 2.67 22.20
CA LYS A 30 43.23 1.29 22.37
C LYS A 30 42.63 0.82 21.05
N HIS A 31 43.39 -0.05 20.39
CA HIS A 31 42.87 -0.96 19.37
C HIS A 31 41.85 -1.91 19.98
N LEU A 32 41.02 -2.49 19.12
CA LEU A 32 40.21 -3.73 19.21
C LEU A 32 38.76 -3.42 18.75
N SER A 33 38.16 -4.15 17.82
CA SER A 33 38.71 -5.07 16.80
C SER A 33 37.60 -5.29 15.76
N ALA A 34 37.87 -5.02 14.48
CA ALA A 34 36.89 -5.27 13.43
C ALA A 34 36.78 -6.78 13.16
N VAL A 35 35.70 -7.41 13.65
CA VAL A 35 35.43 -8.84 13.39
C VAL A 35 34.91 -9.02 11.97
N LYS A 36 35.83 -9.19 11.02
CA LYS A 36 35.53 -9.72 9.69
C LYS A 36 35.15 -11.20 9.82
N ILE A 37 33.85 -11.52 9.86
CA ILE A 37 33.40 -12.91 9.71
C ILE A 37 33.56 -13.34 8.25
N ARG A 38 34.66 -14.06 7.97
CA ARG A 38 34.87 -14.82 6.73
C ARG A 38 34.59 -16.31 6.99
N HIS A 39 33.48 -16.82 6.49
CA HIS A 39 33.29 -18.24 6.16
C HIS A 39 32.82 -18.26 4.70
N ARG A 40 33.62 -18.62 3.69
CA ARG A 40 34.40 -19.87 3.49
C ARG A 40 33.50 -21.11 3.42
N CYS A 41 32.68 -21.17 2.37
CA CYS A 41 32.11 -22.42 1.90
C CYS A 41 33.23 -23.45 1.67
N ARG A 42 33.22 -24.55 2.41
CA ARG A 42 33.92 -25.78 2.03
C ARG A 42 32.91 -26.70 1.38
N LEU A 43 33.17 -27.05 0.12
CA LEU A 43 32.60 -28.23 -0.51
C LEU A 43 33.04 -29.46 0.31
N VAL A 44 32.08 -30.23 0.81
CA VAL A 44 32.26 -31.65 1.10
C VAL A 44 31.35 -32.37 0.12
N LYS A 45 31.96 -33.08 -0.83
CA LYS A 45 31.28 -34.12 -1.59
C LYS A 45 31.19 -35.32 -0.67
N ASP A 46 30.04 -35.99 -0.63
CA ASP A 46 30.04 -37.40 -0.28
C ASP A 46 29.10 -38.21 -1.18
N LYS A 47 29.50 -39.45 -1.45
CA LYS A 47 28.82 -40.40 -2.35
C LYS A 47 28.50 -41.67 -1.55
N GLY A 48 27.34 -42.27 -1.80
CA GLY A 48 26.90 -43.54 -1.20
C GLY A 48 25.38 -43.60 -1.17
N GLN A 49 24.64 -44.05 -2.19
CA GLN A 49 24.68 -45.27 -3.00
C GLN A 49 23.75 -46.40 -2.47
N GLN A 50 22.56 -46.44 -3.06
CA GLN A 50 21.71 -47.60 -3.39
C GLN A 50 21.32 -48.66 -2.34
N ARG A 51 20.00 -48.84 -2.19
CA ARG A 51 19.19 -50.09 -2.39
C ARG A 51 17.73 -49.78 -1.99
N SER A 52 16.64 -50.34 -2.51
CA SER A 52 16.25 -51.06 -3.74
C SER A 52 14.85 -51.68 -3.47
N GLY A 53 13.90 -51.64 -4.42
CA GLY A 53 12.58 -52.30 -4.33
C GLY A 53 11.44 -51.39 -3.82
N SER A 54 10.19 -51.53 -4.28
CA SER A 54 9.63 -52.25 -5.45
C SER A 54 8.32 -51.58 -5.91
N ALA A 55 7.88 -51.82 -7.15
CA ALA A 55 6.60 -51.32 -7.69
C ALA A 55 5.39 -51.96 -6.94
N THR A 56 4.17 -51.42 -6.91
CA THR A 56 3.29 -51.08 -8.06
C THR A 56 2.13 -50.13 -7.65
N GLY A 57 1.50 -49.43 -8.60
CA GLY A 57 0.19 -48.79 -8.36
C GLY A 57 0.01 -47.30 -8.72
N ARG A 58 0.53 -46.80 -9.85
CA ARG A 58 0.22 -45.43 -10.35
C ARG A 58 0.05 -45.36 -11.88
N THR A 59 -1.11 -45.77 -12.38
CA THR A 59 -1.48 -45.65 -13.81
C THR A 59 -2.88 -45.04 -13.99
N LYS A 60 -2.93 -43.70 -13.93
CA LYS A 60 -3.91 -42.83 -14.62
C LYS A 60 -3.54 -41.34 -14.45
N LYS A 61 -3.05 -40.94 -13.26
CA LYS A 61 -2.63 -39.55 -12.96
C LYS A 61 -1.41 -39.05 -13.76
N ASN A 62 -0.53 -39.96 -14.22
CA ASN A 62 0.70 -39.60 -14.93
C ASN A 62 0.51 -39.25 -16.43
N ARG A 63 -0.63 -39.56 -17.05
CA ARG A 63 -0.88 -39.17 -18.46
C ARG A 63 -1.19 -37.66 -18.62
N LEU A 64 -1.81 -37.03 -17.64
CA LEU A 64 -2.11 -35.59 -17.65
C LEU A 64 -0.84 -34.72 -17.48
N ILE A 65 0.15 -35.21 -16.74
CA ILE A 65 1.43 -34.49 -16.52
C ILE A 65 2.26 -34.43 -17.81
N HIS A 66 2.17 -35.45 -18.67
CA HIS A 66 2.95 -35.51 -19.91
C HIS A 66 2.41 -34.61 -21.05
N ILE A 67 1.11 -34.28 -21.01
CA ILE A 67 0.50 -33.31 -21.95
C ILE A 67 0.88 -31.89 -21.52
N ALA A 68 0.83 -31.59 -20.22
CA ALA A 68 1.26 -30.31 -19.67
C ALA A 68 2.77 -30.02 -19.89
N SER A 69 3.61 -31.04 -20.06
CA SER A 69 5.05 -30.87 -20.29
C SER A 69 5.44 -30.59 -21.74
N GLN A 70 4.56 -30.79 -22.74
CA GLN A 70 4.91 -30.59 -24.16
C GLN A 70 4.60 -29.19 -24.71
N VAL A 71 3.86 -28.34 -23.98
CA VAL A 71 3.62 -26.95 -24.39
C VAL A 71 4.76 -25.99 -23.95
N LYS A 72 5.66 -26.45 -23.06
CA LYS A 72 6.61 -25.57 -22.34
C LYS A 72 8.02 -25.45 -22.97
N LYS A 73 8.13 -25.55 -24.30
CA LYS A 73 9.35 -25.24 -25.07
C LYS A 73 9.06 -24.57 -26.41
N ARG A 74 8.77 -23.27 -26.39
CA ARG A 74 9.03 -22.34 -27.49
C ARG A 74 9.55 -21.04 -26.90
N ASP A 75 10.64 -20.52 -27.47
CA ASP A 75 11.41 -19.44 -26.87
C ASP A 75 10.70 -18.08 -26.97
N PHE A 76 10.37 -17.50 -25.81
CA PHE A 76 9.87 -16.13 -25.74
C PHE A 76 11.03 -15.13 -25.73
N LYS A 77 11.45 -14.70 -26.92
CA LYS A 77 12.05 -13.36 -27.10
C LYS A 77 10.93 -12.32 -26.99
N SER A 78 10.98 -11.45 -25.98
CA SER A 78 10.39 -10.12 -26.08
C SER A 78 11.20 -9.29 -27.08
N PRO A 79 10.55 -8.43 -27.91
CA PRO A 79 9.99 -7.17 -27.39
C PRO A 79 8.60 -6.78 -27.95
N GLY A 80 7.91 -5.92 -27.19
CA GLY A 80 6.94 -4.93 -27.66
C GLY A 80 5.73 -5.38 -28.50
N ASP A 81 4.55 -5.47 -27.88
CA ASP A 81 3.30 -5.21 -28.61
C ASP A 81 2.26 -4.53 -27.69
N ASN A 82 2.12 -3.21 -27.83
CA ASN A 82 1.27 -2.38 -26.97
C ASN A 82 -0.23 -2.49 -27.33
N ARG A 83 -0.58 -3.22 -28.40
CA ARG A 83 -1.96 -3.37 -28.92
C ARG A 83 -2.77 -4.47 -28.21
N ASN A 84 -2.13 -5.34 -27.43
CA ASN A 84 -2.83 -6.36 -26.63
C ASN A 84 -3.60 -5.81 -25.41
N CYS A 85 -3.46 -4.51 -25.10
CA CYS A 85 -4.14 -3.85 -23.99
C CYS A 85 -5.59 -3.47 -24.32
N ASP A 86 -5.90 -3.22 -25.60
CA ASP A 86 -7.13 -2.52 -25.99
C ASP A 86 -8.37 -3.42 -25.89
N ILE A 87 -8.28 -4.67 -26.33
CA ILE A 87 -9.44 -5.60 -26.30
C ILE A 87 -9.90 -5.91 -24.87
N CYS A 88 -8.97 -5.98 -23.91
CA CYS A 88 -9.26 -6.26 -22.51
C CYS A 88 -10.01 -5.12 -21.81
N ARG A 89 -9.91 -3.88 -22.32
CA ARG A 89 -10.65 -2.72 -21.79
C ARG A 89 -12.13 -2.77 -22.13
N LEU A 90 -12.47 -3.42 -23.24
CA LEU A 90 -13.86 -3.52 -23.74
C LEU A 90 -14.67 -4.61 -23.01
N TYR A 91 -14.02 -5.52 -22.27
CA TYR A 91 -14.69 -6.65 -21.60
C TYR A 91 -15.83 -6.22 -20.65
N PRO A 92 -15.67 -5.23 -19.75
CA PRO A 92 -16.76 -4.83 -18.85
C PRO A 92 -17.92 -4.18 -19.58
N TYR A 93 -17.66 -3.48 -20.70
CA TYR A 93 -18.69 -2.85 -21.53
C TYR A 93 -19.46 -3.92 -22.33
N VAL A 94 -18.75 -4.76 -23.11
CA VAL A 94 -19.37 -5.84 -23.90
C VAL A 94 -20.16 -6.77 -22.97
N ALA A 95 -19.57 -7.23 -21.87
CA ALA A 95 -20.27 -8.12 -20.93
C ALA A 95 -21.49 -7.49 -20.26
N SER A 96 -21.53 -6.16 -20.07
CA SER A 96 -22.72 -5.49 -19.52
C SER A 96 -23.87 -5.39 -20.53
N ASN A 97 -23.58 -5.26 -21.82
CA ASN A 97 -24.59 -5.15 -22.87
C ASN A 97 -24.98 -6.51 -23.48
N VAL A 98 -24.09 -7.51 -23.40
CA VAL A 98 -24.23 -8.83 -24.06
C VAL A 98 -24.55 -9.95 -23.07
N ALA A 99 -24.63 -9.70 -21.76
CA ALA A 99 -24.92 -10.70 -20.74
C ALA A 99 -26.08 -11.66 -21.09
N HIS A 100 -27.16 -11.18 -21.70
CA HIS A 100 -28.31 -12.02 -22.05
C HIS A 100 -28.12 -12.91 -23.31
N LYS A 101 -27.09 -12.66 -24.12
CA LYS A 101 -26.76 -13.37 -25.39
C LYS A 101 -25.32 -13.91 -25.43
N TRP A 102 -24.65 -14.01 -24.27
CA TRP A 102 -23.23 -14.36 -24.21
C TRP A 102 -22.89 -15.71 -24.86
N ARG A 103 -23.81 -16.67 -24.84
CA ARG A 103 -23.63 -17.99 -25.49
C ARG A 103 -23.62 -17.90 -27.01
N ASP A 104 -24.40 -16.99 -27.60
CA ASP A 104 -24.41 -16.77 -29.05
C ASP A 104 -23.14 -16.05 -29.50
N LEU A 105 -22.69 -15.05 -28.74
CA LEU A 105 -21.36 -14.45 -28.94
C LEU A 105 -20.25 -15.51 -28.83
N ALA A 106 -20.29 -16.39 -27.82
CA ALA A 106 -19.31 -17.46 -27.64
C ALA A 106 -19.23 -18.41 -28.85
N ARG A 107 -20.38 -18.73 -29.49
CA ARG A 107 -20.44 -19.52 -30.72
C ARG A 107 -19.79 -18.82 -31.91
N GLN A 108 -20.09 -17.53 -32.13
CA GLN A 108 -19.48 -16.77 -33.22
C GLN A 108 -17.97 -16.55 -33.00
N LEU A 109 -17.53 -16.49 -31.74
CA LEU A 109 -16.11 -16.54 -31.36
C LEU A 109 -15.49 -17.96 -31.47
N GLY A 110 -16.18 -18.96 -32.02
CA GLY A 110 -15.64 -20.31 -32.24
C GLY A 110 -15.38 -21.11 -30.97
N LEU A 111 -16.07 -20.81 -29.86
CA LEU A 111 -16.11 -21.70 -28.70
C LEU A 111 -17.05 -22.87 -28.97
N THR A 112 -16.62 -24.07 -28.58
CA THR A 112 -17.41 -25.29 -28.72
C THR A 112 -18.42 -25.40 -27.56
N GLU A 113 -19.56 -26.07 -27.79
CA GLU A 113 -20.59 -26.27 -26.75
C GLU A 113 -20.05 -26.84 -25.42
N PRO A 114 -19.07 -27.77 -25.38
CA PRO A 114 -18.42 -28.19 -24.13
C PRO A 114 -17.71 -27.06 -23.38
N ASN A 115 -17.08 -26.11 -24.09
CA ASN A 115 -16.46 -24.94 -23.45
C ASN A 115 -17.54 -23.99 -22.92
N ILE A 116 -18.61 -23.76 -23.69
CA ILE A 116 -19.74 -22.91 -23.27
C ILE A 116 -20.41 -23.49 -22.02
N SER A 117 -20.67 -24.80 -22.00
CA SER A 117 -21.23 -25.52 -20.84
C SER A 117 -20.29 -25.50 -19.63
N ALA A 118 -18.97 -25.59 -19.83
CA ALA A 118 -18.00 -25.49 -18.75
C ALA A 118 -17.97 -24.08 -18.13
N ILE A 119 -18.02 -23.02 -18.94
CA ILE A 119 -18.10 -21.63 -18.47
C ILE A 119 -19.39 -21.40 -17.67
N ASP A 120 -20.53 -21.84 -18.22
CA ASP A 120 -21.85 -21.71 -17.57
C ASP A 120 -21.90 -22.39 -16.19
N ALA A 121 -21.32 -23.59 -16.11
CA ALA A 121 -21.21 -24.35 -14.86
C ALA A 121 -20.22 -23.73 -13.86
N ASN A 122 -19.09 -23.18 -14.34
CA ASN A 122 -18.09 -22.51 -13.50
C ASN A 122 -18.64 -21.23 -12.86
N GLN A 123 -19.35 -20.41 -13.64
CA GLN A 123 -19.88 -19.11 -13.22
C GLN A 123 -21.27 -19.17 -12.58
N ARG A 124 -21.84 -20.38 -12.40
CA ARG A 124 -23.11 -20.62 -11.69
C ARG A 124 -24.29 -19.79 -12.21
N GLY A 125 -24.30 -19.49 -13.50
CA GLY A 125 -25.34 -18.68 -14.13
C GLY A 125 -25.16 -17.15 -14.04
N ASP A 126 -24.03 -16.63 -13.54
CA ASP A 126 -23.70 -15.21 -13.76
C ASP A 126 -23.38 -15.00 -15.25
N ALA A 127 -24.36 -14.48 -15.96
CA ALA A 127 -24.30 -14.30 -17.41
C ALA A 127 -23.32 -13.20 -17.85
N LYS A 128 -22.93 -12.30 -16.94
CA LYS A 128 -21.94 -11.24 -17.20
C LYS A 128 -20.53 -11.80 -17.05
N GLU A 129 -20.23 -12.48 -15.95
CA GLU A 129 -18.92 -13.14 -15.78
C GLU A 129 -18.72 -14.27 -16.81
N SER A 130 -19.79 -15.00 -17.18
CA SER A 130 -19.75 -15.98 -18.28
C SER A 130 -19.40 -15.34 -19.62
N CYS A 131 -19.89 -14.12 -19.90
CA CYS A 131 -19.53 -13.37 -21.11
C CYS A 131 -18.05 -12.95 -21.10
N ILE A 132 -17.53 -12.50 -19.96
CA ILE A 132 -16.10 -12.17 -19.80
C ILE A 132 -15.22 -13.40 -20.00
N GLU A 133 -15.56 -14.54 -19.37
CA GLU A 133 -14.80 -15.78 -19.50
C GLU A 133 -14.86 -16.34 -20.93
N ALA A 134 -15.98 -16.19 -21.65
CA ALA A 134 -16.08 -16.57 -23.05
C ALA A 134 -15.15 -15.74 -23.96
N ILE A 135 -15.14 -14.41 -23.80
CA ILE A 135 -14.26 -13.53 -24.61
C ILE A 135 -12.79 -13.78 -24.26
N GLU A 136 -12.45 -13.98 -22.99
CA GLU A 136 -11.08 -14.31 -22.56
C GLU A 136 -10.64 -15.70 -23.05
N THR A 137 -11.53 -16.71 -23.00
CA THR A 137 -11.25 -18.06 -23.53
C THR A 137 -11.01 -18.03 -25.04
N TRP A 138 -11.78 -17.22 -25.79
CA TRP A 138 -11.52 -16.98 -27.19
C TRP A 138 -10.17 -16.29 -27.40
N ARG A 139 -9.87 -15.22 -26.66
CA ARG A 139 -8.59 -14.49 -26.78
C ARG A 139 -7.39 -15.41 -26.56
N LEU A 140 -7.44 -16.25 -25.52
CA LEU A 140 -6.37 -17.19 -25.19
C LEU A 140 -6.19 -18.29 -26.26
N ARG A 141 -7.27 -18.71 -26.95
CA ARG A 141 -7.20 -19.68 -28.07
C ARG A 141 -6.74 -19.05 -29.38
N SER A 142 -7.21 -17.85 -29.69
CA SER A 142 -6.96 -17.14 -30.97
C SER A 142 -5.65 -16.34 -30.97
N GLY A 143 -5.08 -16.05 -29.80
CA GLY A 143 -3.76 -15.42 -29.65
C GLY A 143 -3.67 -14.08 -30.37
N ARG A 144 -2.72 -13.94 -31.31
CA ARG A 144 -2.52 -12.71 -32.10
C ARG A 144 -3.68 -12.39 -33.06
N SER A 145 -4.55 -13.35 -33.35
CA SER A 145 -5.74 -13.13 -34.20
C SER A 145 -6.93 -12.57 -33.41
N ALA A 146 -6.84 -12.50 -32.07
CA ALA A 146 -7.89 -11.94 -31.21
C ALA A 146 -7.90 -10.39 -31.25
N THR A 147 -8.40 -9.84 -32.35
CA THR A 147 -8.41 -8.38 -32.60
C THR A 147 -9.79 -7.76 -32.36
N VAL A 148 -9.85 -6.44 -32.15
CA VAL A 148 -11.13 -5.72 -31.97
C VAL A 148 -12.07 -5.86 -33.18
N PRO A 149 -11.60 -5.78 -34.45
CA PRO A 149 -12.43 -6.07 -35.62
C PRO A 149 -13.07 -7.46 -35.63
N GLU A 150 -12.34 -8.51 -35.25
CA GLU A 150 -12.89 -9.88 -35.16
C GLU A 150 -13.95 -9.99 -34.05
N LEU A 151 -13.76 -9.31 -32.91
CA LEU A 151 -14.77 -9.24 -31.85
C LEU A 151 -16.02 -8.48 -32.31
N LYS A 152 -15.87 -7.36 -33.02
CA LYS A 152 -17.00 -6.61 -33.61
C LYS A 152 -17.77 -7.45 -34.63
N LYS A 153 -17.06 -8.18 -35.50
CA LYS A 153 -17.68 -9.09 -36.46
C LYS A 153 -18.51 -10.17 -35.75
N ALA A 154 -17.96 -10.83 -34.74
CA ALA A 154 -18.68 -11.83 -33.94
C ALA A 154 -19.90 -11.24 -33.20
N LEU A 155 -19.83 -9.98 -32.76
CA LEU A 155 -20.98 -9.27 -32.17
C LEU A 155 -22.09 -8.99 -33.21
N VAL A 156 -21.73 -8.53 -34.41
CA VAL A 156 -22.69 -8.35 -35.52
C VAL A 156 -23.34 -9.68 -35.90
N GLU A 157 -22.56 -10.75 -36.01
CA GLU A 157 -23.02 -12.12 -36.33
C GLU A 157 -23.86 -12.74 -35.19
N ALA A 158 -23.71 -12.28 -33.95
CA ALA A 158 -24.57 -12.61 -32.81
C ALA A 158 -25.83 -11.71 -32.70
N GLY A 159 -26.07 -10.84 -33.68
CA GLY A 159 -27.22 -9.94 -33.71
C GLY A 159 -27.14 -8.78 -32.70
N LEU A 160 -25.92 -8.35 -32.36
CA LEU A 160 -25.60 -7.30 -31.39
C LEU A 160 -24.95 -6.09 -32.07
N LYS A 161 -25.41 -5.75 -33.29
CA LYS A 161 -24.82 -4.70 -34.13
C LYS A 161 -24.65 -3.35 -33.39
N LEU A 162 -25.64 -2.91 -32.63
CA LEU A 162 -25.56 -1.67 -31.84
C LEU A 162 -24.36 -1.65 -30.88
N VAL A 163 -24.07 -2.77 -30.22
CA VAL A 163 -22.90 -2.90 -29.31
C VAL A 163 -21.58 -2.88 -30.09
N ALA A 164 -21.56 -3.42 -31.32
CA ALA A 164 -20.39 -3.39 -32.19
C ALA A 164 -20.13 -1.98 -32.77
N ASP A 165 -21.19 -1.23 -33.09
CA ASP A 165 -21.12 0.14 -33.58
C ASP A 165 -20.67 1.09 -32.44
N GLU A 166 -21.28 1.02 -31.25
CA GLU A 166 -20.88 1.79 -30.05
C GLU A 166 -19.42 1.53 -29.60
N MET A 167 -18.82 0.39 -29.95
CA MET A 167 -17.39 0.13 -29.69
C MET A 167 -16.42 1.01 -30.51
N ASP A 168 -16.88 1.73 -31.54
CA ASP A 168 -16.04 2.76 -32.21
C ASP A 168 -16.04 4.10 -31.46
N GLU A 169 -17.03 4.34 -30.58
CA GLU A 169 -17.11 5.56 -29.76
C GLU A 169 -16.28 5.49 -28.47
N PHE A 170 -15.52 4.41 -28.27
CA PHE A 170 -14.51 4.31 -27.20
C PHE A 170 -13.18 4.92 -27.69
N PRO A 171 -12.82 6.17 -27.33
CA PRO A 171 -11.57 6.77 -27.78
C PRO A 171 -10.36 6.01 -27.23
N ALA A 172 -9.33 5.90 -28.08
CA ALA A 172 -8.01 5.41 -27.70
C ALA A 172 -7.28 6.42 -26.80
N ALA A 173 -7.71 6.50 -25.54
CA ALA A 173 -7.10 7.24 -24.44
C ALA A 173 -6.68 8.70 -24.75
N ASP A 174 -7.65 9.61 -24.74
CA ASP A 174 -7.44 10.91 -24.11
C ASP A 174 -8.71 11.38 -23.39
N ASP A 175 -8.58 12.43 -22.57
CA ASP A 175 -9.54 12.93 -21.57
C ASP A 175 -11.02 12.97 -22.02
N THR A 176 -11.91 12.28 -21.29
CA THR A 176 -13.12 12.87 -20.68
C THR A 176 -13.86 11.90 -19.75
N ALA A 177 -14.50 12.46 -18.72
CA ALA A 177 -15.33 11.71 -17.78
C ALA A 177 -16.82 11.71 -18.18
N VAL A 178 -17.43 10.52 -18.28
CA VAL A 178 -18.89 10.33 -18.37
C VAL A 178 -19.23 9.19 -17.39
N SER A 179 -19.67 9.48 -16.16
CA SER A 179 -21.03 9.88 -15.75
C SER A 179 -22.05 8.73 -15.73
N MET A 180 -22.24 8.12 -14.55
CA MET A 180 -23.55 7.60 -14.12
C MET A 180 -23.79 7.84 -12.62
N ARG A 181 -24.34 9.02 -12.34
CA ARG A 181 -25.29 9.39 -11.26
C ARG A 181 -25.20 8.69 -9.88
N THR A 182 -24.62 9.39 -8.91
CA THR A 182 -25.31 9.66 -7.63
C THR A 182 -24.70 10.87 -6.91
N THR A 183 -25.53 11.87 -6.60
CA THR A 183 -25.19 13.18 -5.97
C THR A 183 -24.20 14.09 -6.72
N PRO A 184 -24.43 15.42 -6.77
CA PRO A 184 -23.57 16.34 -7.50
C PRO A 184 -22.33 16.74 -6.67
N MET A 185 -21.15 16.23 -7.04
CA MET A 185 -19.88 16.91 -6.73
C MET A 185 -19.37 17.58 -8.01
N MET A 186 -19.34 18.92 -8.02
CA MET A 186 -18.73 19.67 -9.12
C MET A 186 -17.21 19.67 -8.96
N PHE A 187 -16.56 18.70 -9.60
CA PHE A 187 -15.13 18.74 -9.91
C PHE A 187 -14.94 19.35 -11.30
N GLN A 188 -15.16 20.66 -11.42
CA GLN A 188 -14.79 21.40 -12.63
C GLN A 188 -13.28 21.71 -12.61
N THR A 189 -12.71 21.78 -13.82
CA THR A 189 -11.27 21.89 -14.09
C THR A 189 -10.63 23.13 -13.45
N MET A 190 -9.88 22.92 -12.37
CA MET A 190 -9.02 23.94 -11.77
C MET A 190 -7.54 23.60 -12.03
N PRO A 191 -6.69 24.60 -12.35
CA PRO A 191 -5.28 24.37 -12.59
C PRO A 191 -4.56 23.88 -11.33
N CYS A 192 -3.61 22.96 -11.50
CA CYS A 192 -2.85 22.29 -10.44
C CYS A 192 -1.91 23.24 -9.68
N GLN A 193 -2.46 24.14 -8.86
CA GLN A 193 -1.68 24.94 -7.93
C GLN A 193 -1.37 24.14 -6.66
N GLY A 194 -0.15 24.24 -6.14
CA GLY A 194 0.23 23.54 -4.92
C GLY A 194 -0.60 24.00 -3.72
N THR A 195 -1.21 23.03 -3.03
CA THR A 195 -1.97 22.97 -1.75
C THR A 195 -2.87 24.15 -1.30
N PHE A 196 -2.52 25.41 -1.59
CA PHE A 196 -3.22 26.63 -1.15
C PHE A 196 -3.09 27.81 -2.15
N GLY A 197 -2.43 27.64 -3.30
CA GLY A 197 -1.95 28.76 -4.15
C GLY A 197 -0.90 29.68 -3.49
N ASN A 198 -0.65 29.51 -2.19
CA ASN A 198 0.15 30.40 -1.35
C ASN A 198 1.37 29.66 -0.78
N ARG A 199 2.55 29.86 -1.41
CA ARG A 199 3.82 29.22 -1.02
C ARG A 199 4.22 29.45 0.44
N LYS A 200 3.89 30.61 1.04
CA LYS A 200 4.21 30.89 2.45
C LYS A 200 3.35 30.04 3.39
N ARG A 201 2.05 29.91 3.10
CA ARG A 201 1.15 29.08 3.89
C ARG A 201 1.47 27.59 3.72
N ASP A 202 1.78 27.17 2.50
CA ASP A 202 2.17 25.79 2.19
C ASP A 202 3.44 25.37 2.96
N LYS A 203 4.47 26.21 2.99
CA LYS A 203 5.67 25.99 3.80
C LYS A 203 5.35 25.85 5.29
N VAL A 204 4.49 26.71 5.85
CA VAL A 204 4.05 26.60 7.27
C VAL A 204 3.31 25.29 7.51
N CYS A 205 2.38 24.91 6.63
CA CYS A 205 1.66 23.63 6.70
C CYS A 205 2.65 22.45 6.66
N HIS A 206 3.62 22.47 5.75
CA HIS A 206 4.64 21.45 5.61
C HIS A 206 5.48 21.31 6.90
N GLU A 207 6.01 22.42 7.43
CA GLU A 207 6.78 22.45 8.68
C GLU A 207 6.00 21.90 9.88
N MET A 208 4.73 22.32 10.04
CA MET A 208 3.86 21.83 11.13
C MET A 208 3.59 20.32 10.99
N VAL A 209 3.28 19.85 9.78
CA VAL A 209 2.99 18.43 9.49
C VAL A 209 4.24 17.56 9.70
N THR A 210 5.40 17.94 9.15
CA THR A 210 6.66 17.19 9.32
C THR A 210 7.01 17.03 10.80
N GLN A 211 6.85 18.09 11.61
CA GLN A 211 7.15 18.04 13.04
C GLN A 211 6.12 17.23 13.86
N LEU A 212 4.82 17.36 13.55
CA LEU A 212 3.78 16.54 14.19
C LEU A 212 3.97 15.06 13.88
N GLU A 213 4.23 14.72 12.62
CA GLU A 213 4.59 13.38 12.21
C GLU A 213 5.81 12.87 12.99
N LYS A 214 6.92 13.61 13.00
CA LYS A 214 8.14 13.20 13.71
C LYS A 214 7.85 12.84 15.17
N LEU A 215 7.03 13.63 15.87
CA LEU A 215 6.64 13.36 17.24
C LEU A 215 5.71 12.12 17.36
N ALA A 216 4.74 11.95 16.47
CA ALA A 216 3.83 10.79 16.48
C ALA A 216 4.56 9.47 16.23
N TRP A 217 5.43 9.45 15.21
CA TRP A 217 6.17 8.27 14.79
C TRP A 217 7.29 7.86 15.78
N GLN A 218 7.65 8.75 16.72
CA GLN A 218 8.56 8.49 17.84
C GLN A 218 7.83 8.20 19.17
N GLY A 219 6.49 8.20 19.21
CA GLY A 219 5.73 7.99 20.45
C GLY A 219 5.77 9.16 21.44
N HIS A 220 6.19 10.36 21.00
CA HIS A 220 6.34 11.55 21.85
C HIS A 220 4.99 12.27 22.12
N TRP A 221 3.97 11.53 22.57
CA TRP A 221 2.56 11.96 22.62
C TRP A 221 2.31 13.28 23.36
N GLN A 222 2.91 13.48 24.55
CA GLN A 222 2.75 14.73 25.30
C GLN A 222 3.37 15.94 24.56
N LYS A 223 4.53 15.76 23.92
CA LYS A 223 5.18 16.82 23.13
C LYS A 223 4.35 17.14 21.90
N LEU A 224 3.77 16.12 21.24
CA LEU A 224 2.83 16.29 20.13
C LEU A 224 1.61 17.11 20.54
N GLY A 225 0.92 16.72 21.62
CA GLY A 225 -0.26 17.46 22.11
C GLY A 225 0.07 18.92 22.43
N ARG A 226 1.16 19.17 23.18
CA ARG A 226 1.62 20.54 23.47
C ARG A 226 2.04 21.32 22.22
N PHE A 227 2.55 20.67 21.17
CA PHE A 227 2.89 21.32 19.90
C PHE A 227 1.62 21.65 19.10
N ALA A 228 0.74 20.68 18.89
CA ALA A 228 -0.53 20.84 18.19
C ALA A 228 -1.38 21.97 18.80
N SER A 229 -1.60 21.97 20.11
CA SER A 229 -2.39 23.03 20.79
C SER A 229 -1.72 24.41 20.75
N ARG A 230 -0.40 24.51 20.54
CA ARG A 230 0.27 25.79 20.29
C ARG A 230 0.11 26.22 18.84
N ALA A 231 0.24 25.30 17.88
CA ALA A 231 0.01 25.56 16.46
C ALA A 231 -1.42 26.01 16.21
N SER A 232 -2.44 25.27 16.68
CA SER A 232 -3.85 25.63 16.50
C SER A 232 -4.22 26.98 17.13
N ARG A 233 -3.57 27.40 18.22
CA ARG A 233 -3.78 28.74 18.80
C ARG A 233 -3.05 29.84 18.03
N ARG A 234 -1.81 29.59 17.57
CA ARG A 234 -1.02 30.54 16.79
C ARG A 234 -1.62 30.83 15.42
N TYR A 235 -2.22 29.82 14.80
CA TYR A 235 -2.79 29.88 13.46
C TYR A 235 -4.33 29.81 13.47
N LYS A 236 -4.98 30.23 14.57
CA LYS A 236 -6.44 30.15 14.76
C LYS A 236 -7.25 30.79 13.60
N ASP A 237 -6.69 31.84 12.99
CA ASP A 237 -7.30 32.61 11.89
C ASP A 237 -6.84 32.12 10.49
N GLN A 238 -6.12 30.99 10.43
CA GLN A 238 -5.65 30.35 9.19
C GLN A 238 -6.19 28.90 9.14
N PRO A 239 -7.45 28.69 8.71
CA PRO A 239 -8.13 27.40 8.81
C PRO A 239 -7.39 26.26 8.11
N ASP A 240 -6.72 26.52 6.99
CA ASP A 240 -5.86 25.54 6.29
C ASP A 240 -4.73 24.98 7.16
N VAL A 241 -4.09 25.80 7.98
CA VAL A 241 -3.02 25.34 8.87
C VAL A 241 -3.63 24.52 10.01
N VAL A 242 -4.77 24.97 10.56
CA VAL A 242 -5.44 24.29 11.66
C VAL A 242 -5.97 22.92 11.25
N ILE A 243 -6.62 22.79 10.08
CA ILE A 243 -7.17 21.52 9.61
C ILE A 243 -6.07 20.49 9.33
N ARG A 244 -4.91 20.92 8.81
CA ARG A 244 -3.73 20.07 8.60
C ARG A 244 -3.14 19.57 9.93
N VAL A 245 -3.10 20.43 10.96
CA VAL A 245 -2.76 20.02 12.34
C VAL A 245 -3.79 19.03 12.90
N MET A 246 -5.08 19.17 12.60
CA MET A 246 -6.11 18.21 13.02
C MET A 246 -5.93 16.84 12.37
N PHE A 247 -5.61 16.75 11.07
CA PHE A 247 -5.36 15.48 10.39
C PHE A 247 -4.21 14.69 11.03
N GLU A 248 -3.10 15.34 11.38
CA GLU A 248 -1.98 14.67 12.06
C GLU A 248 -2.32 14.29 13.52
N LYS A 249 -3.24 15.01 14.19
CA LYS A 249 -3.83 14.56 15.47
C LYS A 249 -4.67 13.29 15.28
N VAL A 250 -5.50 13.19 14.23
CA VAL A 250 -6.28 11.97 13.93
C VAL A 250 -5.36 10.77 13.76
N LEU A 251 -4.27 10.92 13.01
CA LEU A 251 -3.27 9.86 12.82
C LEU A 251 -2.57 9.47 14.14
N ALA A 252 -2.23 10.43 14.99
CA ALA A 252 -1.67 10.15 16.32
C ALA A 252 -2.67 9.42 17.25
N CYS A 253 -3.96 9.75 17.18
CA CYS A 253 -5.02 9.06 17.91
C CYS A 253 -5.18 7.60 17.43
N ASN A 254 -5.20 7.37 16.12
CA ASN A 254 -5.18 6.03 15.52
C ASN A 254 -4.00 5.16 16.01
N PHE A 255 -2.80 5.74 16.16
CA PHE A 255 -1.63 4.98 16.64
C PHE A 255 -1.83 4.49 18.09
N ARG A 256 -2.55 5.28 18.91
CA ARG A 256 -2.87 5.00 20.32
C ARG A 256 -4.14 4.16 20.53
N TYR A 257 -4.85 3.76 19.46
CA TYR A 257 -6.21 3.17 19.52
C TYR A 257 -7.28 4.13 20.10
N ASP A 258 -7.02 5.44 20.10
CA ASP A 258 -7.91 6.49 20.58
C ASP A 258 -8.91 6.88 19.48
N LEU A 259 -9.90 6.01 19.23
CA LEU A 259 -10.85 6.21 18.13
C LEU A 259 -11.77 7.42 18.37
N GLU A 260 -12.22 7.62 19.61
CA GLU A 260 -13.08 8.74 20.00
C GLU A 260 -12.38 10.08 19.78
N GLY A 261 -11.15 10.24 20.27
CA GLY A 261 -10.33 11.44 20.03
C GLY A 261 -10.04 11.66 18.54
N GLY A 262 -9.91 10.59 17.76
CA GLY A 262 -9.82 10.63 16.29
C GLY A 262 -11.06 11.23 15.64
N TYR A 263 -12.25 10.68 15.91
CA TYR A 263 -13.51 11.18 15.35
C TYR A 263 -13.87 12.59 15.87
N ALA A 264 -13.53 12.93 17.11
CA ALA A 264 -13.68 14.28 17.65
C ALA A 264 -12.82 15.31 16.88
N CYS A 265 -11.60 14.94 16.47
CA CYS A 265 -10.75 15.79 15.62
C CYS A 265 -11.30 15.90 14.18
N LEU A 266 -11.85 14.83 13.61
CA LEU A 266 -12.53 14.87 12.31
C LEU A 266 -13.73 15.82 12.32
N LYS A 267 -14.61 15.72 13.32
CA LYS A 267 -15.78 16.61 13.47
C LYS A 267 -15.40 18.09 13.64
N GLN A 268 -14.19 18.38 14.12
CA GLN A 268 -13.64 19.74 14.15
C GLN A 268 -13.07 20.16 12.78
N ALA A 269 -12.45 19.24 12.04
CA ALA A 269 -11.97 19.47 10.68
C ALA A 269 -13.13 19.77 9.70
N GLU A 270 -14.21 19.00 9.75
CA GLU A 270 -15.42 19.19 8.93
C GLU A 270 -16.01 20.62 9.08
N LYS A 271 -16.01 21.17 10.30
CA LYS A 271 -16.47 22.56 10.58
C LYS A 271 -15.54 23.65 10.03
N LEU A 272 -14.28 23.32 9.74
CA LEU A 272 -13.31 24.25 9.17
C LEU A 272 -13.24 24.15 7.65
N LEU A 273 -13.70 23.04 7.05
CA LEU A 273 -13.58 22.77 5.62
C LEU A 273 -14.22 23.86 4.73
N PHE A 274 -15.38 24.38 5.12
CA PHE A 274 -16.05 25.47 4.40
C PHE A 274 -15.40 26.86 4.60
N LYS A 275 -14.27 26.92 5.31
CA LYS A 275 -13.51 28.16 5.59
C LYS A 275 -12.09 28.11 5.01
N THR A 276 -11.65 26.99 4.47
CA THR A 276 -10.31 26.82 3.89
C THR A 276 -10.27 27.29 2.44
N ASP A 277 -9.14 27.84 2.02
CA ASP A 277 -8.97 28.29 0.63
C ASP A 277 -8.88 27.11 -0.36
N ASP A 278 -8.50 25.91 0.10
CA ASP A 278 -8.50 24.67 -0.71
C ASP A 278 -9.36 23.56 -0.07
N ALA A 279 -10.69 23.77 -0.10
CA ALA A 279 -11.64 22.80 0.44
C ALA A 279 -11.54 21.41 -0.24
N HIS A 280 -11.21 21.34 -1.53
CA HIS A 280 -11.14 20.07 -2.27
C HIS A 280 -9.96 19.20 -1.80
N HIS A 281 -8.75 19.77 -1.70
CA HIS A 281 -7.58 19.05 -1.19
C HIS A 281 -7.80 18.59 0.25
N HIS A 282 -8.34 19.45 1.11
CA HIS A 282 -8.63 19.07 2.49
C HIS A 282 -9.71 18.01 2.60
N GLN A 283 -10.75 18.03 1.75
CA GLN A 283 -11.78 17.00 1.72
C GLN A 283 -11.18 15.63 1.38
N ALA A 284 -10.29 15.57 0.37
CA ALA A 284 -9.56 14.35 0.00
C ALA A 284 -8.69 13.81 1.17
N ARG A 285 -7.96 14.72 1.85
CA ARG A 285 -7.14 14.37 3.03
C ARG A 285 -7.99 13.95 4.23
N MET A 286 -9.16 14.55 4.43
CA MET A 286 -10.11 14.22 5.49
C MET A 286 -10.71 12.83 5.29
N LEU A 287 -11.11 12.51 4.04
CA LEU A 287 -11.57 11.19 3.64
C LEU A 287 -10.49 10.11 3.84
N GLU A 288 -9.23 10.41 3.52
CA GLU A 288 -8.10 9.49 3.78
C GLU A 288 -7.94 9.18 5.27
N VAL A 289 -7.85 10.19 6.15
CA VAL A 289 -7.68 9.94 7.59
C VAL A 289 -8.95 9.32 8.22
N LYS A 290 -10.14 9.55 7.65
CA LYS A 290 -11.38 8.83 8.00
C LYS A 290 -11.29 7.34 7.62
N ALA A 291 -10.81 7.02 6.41
CA ALA A 291 -10.58 5.64 5.99
C ALA A 291 -9.57 4.92 6.91
N VAL A 292 -8.56 5.62 7.43
CA VAL A 292 -7.61 5.08 8.43
C VAL A 292 -8.30 4.68 9.73
N LEU A 293 -9.25 5.48 10.26
CA LEU A 293 -10.03 5.10 11.45
C LEU A 293 -11.00 3.94 11.17
N LEU A 294 -11.70 3.96 10.04
CA LEU A 294 -12.65 2.92 9.65
C LEU A 294 -11.96 1.55 9.49
N LYS A 295 -10.75 1.51 8.91
CA LYS A 295 -9.88 0.32 8.86
C LYS A 295 -9.57 -0.22 10.26
N LYS A 296 -9.33 0.67 11.23
CA LYS A 296 -9.01 0.30 12.61
C LYS A 296 -10.22 -0.33 13.32
N GLN A 297 -11.43 0.07 12.93
CA GLN A 297 -12.71 -0.51 13.35
C GLN A 297 -13.13 -1.75 12.52
N LYS A 298 -12.28 -2.26 11.60
CA LYS A 298 -12.59 -3.33 10.64
C LYS A 298 -13.78 -3.04 9.70
N LYS A 299 -14.23 -1.78 9.61
CA LYS A 299 -15.29 -1.31 8.69
C LYS A 299 -14.73 -1.12 7.27
N TYR A 300 -14.28 -2.23 6.65
CA TYR A 300 -13.51 -2.17 5.41
C TYR A 300 -14.28 -1.60 4.22
N GLN A 301 -15.59 -1.86 4.12
CA GLN A 301 -16.40 -1.33 3.02
C GLN A 301 -16.61 0.18 3.13
N GLU A 302 -16.94 0.70 4.33
CA GLU A 302 -17.00 2.15 4.59
C GLU A 302 -15.65 2.83 4.34
N ALA A 303 -14.55 2.18 4.73
CA ALA A 303 -13.20 2.66 4.46
C ALA A 303 -12.89 2.68 2.95
N LYS A 304 -13.42 1.72 2.18
CA LYS A 304 -13.27 1.64 0.73
C LYS A 304 -13.99 2.81 0.06
N THR A 305 -15.27 3.01 0.36
CA THR A 305 -16.02 4.16 -0.16
C THR A 305 -15.34 5.49 0.17
N ALA A 306 -14.81 5.65 1.40
CA ALA A 306 -14.09 6.86 1.77
C ALA A 306 -12.78 7.06 0.96
N ILE A 307 -11.99 6.01 0.73
CA ILE A 307 -10.73 6.16 -0.03
C ILE A 307 -10.95 6.25 -1.54
N ASP A 308 -11.96 5.59 -2.09
CA ASP A 308 -12.36 5.72 -3.51
C ASP A 308 -12.75 7.18 -3.82
N LEU A 309 -13.53 7.82 -2.93
CA LEU A 309 -13.87 9.24 -3.03
C LEU A 309 -12.64 10.15 -2.89
N ALA A 310 -11.68 9.81 -2.01
CA ALA A 310 -10.43 10.55 -1.90
C ALA A 310 -9.55 10.42 -3.16
N GLN A 311 -9.64 9.31 -3.90
CA GLN A 311 -8.91 9.10 -5.14
C GLN A 311 -9.45 9.96 -6.30
N GLN A 312 -10.75 10.24 -6.34
CA GLN A 312 -11.35 11.11 -7.37
C GLN A 312 -10.75 12.52 -7.36
N ALA A 313 -10.34 13.02 -6.18
CA ALA A 313 -9.69 14.32 -6.03
C ALA A 313 -8.20 14.34 -6.41
N LEU A 314 -7.56 13.20 -6.72
CA LEU A 314 -6.11 13.16 -7.02
C LEU A 314 -5.75 13.99 -8.25
N VAL A 315 -6.66 14.11 -9.23
CA VAL A 315 -6.44 14.85 -10.49
C VAL A 315 -6.20 16.35 -10.28
N SER A 316 -6.72 16.94 -9.20
CA SER A 316 -6.52 18.35 -8.86
C SER A 316 -5.42 18.59 -7.81
N MET A 317 -4.86 17.52 -7.23
CA MET A 317 -3.82 17.62 -6.20
C MET A 317 -2.40 17.62 -6.81
N LYS A 318 -1.46 18.36 -6.22
CA LYS A 318 -0.03 18.24 -6.57
C LYS A 318 0.50 16.83 -6.27
N LYS A 319 1.16 16.18 -7.24
CA LYS A 319 1.92 14.93 -7.05
C LYS A 319 2.95 15.10 -5.92
N GLY A 320 3.07 14.11 -5.03
CA GLY A 320 3.97 14.21 -3.87
C GLY A 320 3.40 13.62 -2.58
N ARG A 321 3.80 14.19 -1.44
CA ARG A 321 3.46 13.82 -0.06
C ARG A 321 2.01 13.39 0.17
N ASP A 322 1.04 14.15 -0.30
CA ASP A 322 -0.38 13.97 0.03
C ASP A 322 -1.09 12.94 -0.85
N GLN A 323 -0.87 12.98 -2.17
CA GLN A 323 -1.30 11.91 -3.07
C GLN A 323 -0.71 10.55 -2.64
N GLY A 324 0.58 10.53 -2.27
CA GLY A 324 1.24 9.31 -1.77
C GLY A 324 0.62 8.77 -0.47
N LYS A 325 0.14 9.65 0.44
CA LYS A 325 -0.64 9.23 1.62
C LYS A 325 -1.96 8.55 1.23
N ILE A 326 -2.69 9.11 0.25
CA ILE A 326 -3.95 8.53 -0.27
C ILE A 326 -3.68 7.15 -0.88
N TRP A 327 -2.71 7.04 -1.80
CA TRP A 327 -2.32 5.77 -2.42
C TRP A 327 -1.84 4.73 -1.40
N TYR A 328 -1.05 5.11 -0.40
CA TYR A 328 -0.64 4.22 0.69
C TYR A 328 -1.85 3.72 1.51
N THR A 329 -2.82 4.58 1.81
CA THR A 329 -4.02 4.20 2.58
C THR A 329 -4.97 3.32 1.77
N PHE A 330 -5.09 3.55 0.45
CA PHE A 330 -5.75 2.64 -0.50
C PHE A 330 -5.06 1.27 -0.52
N ALA A 331 -3.75 1.24 -0.78
CA ALA A 331 -2.96 0.02 -0.87
C ALA A 331 -3.06 -0.84 0.40
N SER A 332 -2.90 -0.19 1.56
CA SER A 332 -3.00 -0.85 2.88
C SER A 332 -4.44 -1.19 3.31
N LEU A 333 -5.47 -0.66 2.65
CA LEU A 333 -6.85 -1.15 2.81
C LEU A 333 -7.01 -2.44 2.00
N HIS A 334 -6.68 -2.41 0.72
CA HIS A 334 -6.78 -3.57 -0.16
C HIS A 334 -5.94 -4.76 0.31
N ALA A 335 -4.76 -4.52 0.89
CA ALA A 335 -3.95 -5.55 1.55
C ALA A 335 -4.67 -6.20 2.75
N LEU A 336 -5.38 -5.42 3.57
CA LEU A 336 -6.19 -5.96 4.67
C LEU A 336 -7.42 -6.71 4.15
N MET A 337 -8.07 -6.23 3.09
CA MET A 337 -9.20 -6.94 2.47
C MET A 337 -8.76 -8.29 1.87
N PHE A 338 -7.59 -8.35 1.22
CA PHE A 338 -7.00 -9.60 0.72
C PHE A 338 -6.67 -10.59 1.85
N ILE A 339 -6.01 -10.13 2.91
CA ILE A 339 -5.56 -11.03 3.98
C ILE A 339 -6.74 -11.50 4.85
N ASN A 340 -7.81 -10.72 4.98
CA ASN A 340 -8.99 -11.11 5.74
C ASN A 340 -10.15 -11.66 4.87
N SER A 341 -9.98 -11.85 3.56
CA SER A 341 -10.98 -12.55 2.76
C SER A 341 -10.93 -14.05 3.02
N GLU A 342 -12.09 -14.68 3.25
CA GLU A 342 -12.26 -16.13 3.42
C GLU A 342 -11.93 -16.93 2.16
N VAL A 343 -11.89 -16.26 1.00
CA VAL A 343 -11.47 -16.86 -0.27
C VAL A 343 -10.01 -17.33 -0.17
N THR A 344 -9.82 -18.64 -0.28
CA THR A 344 -8.48 -19.25 -0.25
C THR A 344 -7.66 -18.78 -1.45
N SER A 345 -6.35 -18.60 -1.22
CA SER A 345 -5.44 -18.00 -2.20
C SER A 345 -5.38 -18.74 -3.54
N HIS A 346 -5.87 -19.98 -3.61
CA HIS A 346 -5.90 -20.80 -4.81
C HIS A 346 -7.02 -20.42 -5.80
N GLN A 347 -8.09 -19.74 -5.37
CA GLN A 347 -9.17 -19.28 -6.27
C GLN A 347 -8.82 -17.92 -6.90
N LEU A 348 -8.34 -16.96 -6.10
CA LEU A 348 -7.97 -15.61 -6.56
C LEU A 348 -6.74 -15.54 -7.49
N LEU A 349 -5.97 -16.63 -7.61
CA LEU A 349 -4.85 -16.76 -8.56
C LEU A 349 -5.25 -17.42 -9.88
N VAL A 350 -6.42 -18.07 -9.95
CA VAL A 350 -6.92 -18.76 -11.15
C VAL A 350 -7.93 -17.88 -11.89
N SER A 351 -8.76 -17.12 -11.17
CA SER A 351 -9.52 -16.01 -11.75
C SER A 351 -8.58 -14.85 -12.07
N GLY A 352 -8.14 -14.72 -13.33
CA GLY A 352 -7.24 -13.67 -13.81
C GLY A 352 -7.82 -12.24 -13.80
N THR A 353 -8.82 -11.95 -12.97
CA THR A 353 -9.50 -10.65 -12.93
C THR A 353 -8.57 -9.56 -12.39
N CYS A 354 -8.39 -8.51 -13.19
CA CYS A 354 -7.47 -7.38 -12.93
C CYS A 354 -7.87 -6.47 -11.74
N GLN A 355 -8.78 -6.97 -10.89
CA GLN A 355 -9.40 -6.27 -9.76
C GLN A 355 -9.24 -7.02 -8.42
N SER A 356 -8.48 -8.13 -8.37
CA SER A 356 -8.27 -8.81 -7.08
C SER A 356 -7.65 -7.86 -6.04
N PRO A 357 -8.05 -7.91 -4.75
CA PRO A 357 -7.54 -6.97 -3.74
C PRO A 357 -6.01 -6.99 -3.60
N TYR A 358 -5.35 -8.11 -3.91
CA TYR A 358 -3.89 -8.19 -3.99
C TYR A 358 -3.31 -7.29 -5.08
N HIS A 359 -3.82 -7.36 -6.31
CA HIS A 359 -3.34 -6.53 -7.42
C HIS A 359 -3.59 -5.04 -7.17
N SER A 360 -4.77 -4.68 -6.63
CA SER A 360 -5.08 -3.31 -6.21
C SER A 360 -4.12 -2.81 -5.12
N ALA A 361 -3.77 -3.65 -4.15
CA ALA A 361 -2.80 -3.31 -3.13
C ALA A 361 -1.39 -3.07 -3.71
N MET A 362 -0.89 -3.97 -4.56
CA MET A 362 0.43 -3.82 -5.20
C MET A 362 0.50 -2.57 -6.09
N ARG A 363 -0.51 -2.32 -6.93
CA ARG A 363 -0.64 -1.10 -7.76
C ARG A 363 -0.62 0.15 -6.88
N GLY A 364 -1.38 0.15 -5.78
CA GLY A 364 -1.44 1.26 -4.84
C GLY A 364 -0.09 1.53 -4.14
N PHE A 365 0.68 0.49 -3.80
CA PHE A 365 2.02 0.69 -3.24
C PHE A 365 3.00 1.28 -4.26
N GLN A 366 2.94 0.85 -5.52
CA GLN A 366 3.74 1.48 -6.57
C GLN A 366 3.39 2.97 -6.74
N GLN A 367 2.11 3.29 -6.86
CA GLN A 367 1.65 4.69 -6.95
C GLN A 367 2.04 5.52 -5.73
N ALA A 368 2.10 4.92 -4.53
CA ALA A 368 2.60 5.57 -3.33
C ALA A 368 4.12 5.84 -3.41
N LEU A 369 4.92 4.88 -3.87
CA LEU A 369 6.36 5.07 -4.11
C LEU A 369 6.62 6.18 -5.11
N ASP A 370 5.98 6.14 -6.28
CA ASP A 370 6.15 7.13 -7.36
C ASP A 370 5.80 8.55 -6.90
N ASN A 371 4.85 8.67 -5.96
CA ASN A 371 4.47 9.93 -5.33
C ASN A 371 5.46 10.37 -4.24
N PHE A 372 5.90 9.49 -3.36
CA PHE A 372 6.88 9.85 -2.33
C PHE A 372 8.26 10.16 -2.92
N GLN A 373 8.64 9.52 -4.03
CA GLN A 373 9.87 9.82 -4.77
C GLN A 373 9.82 11.20 -5.43
N ALA A 374 8.65 11.65 -5.89
CA ALA A 374 8.42 12.98 -6.45
C ALA A 374 8.35 14.12 -5.39
N GLU A 375 8.44 13.81 -4.09
CA GLU A 375 8.58 14.82 -3.05
C GLU A 375 10.04 15.33 -3.04
N GLU A 376 10.29 16.49 -3.63
CA GLU A 376 11.65 17.07 -3.73
C GLU A 376 12.14 17.67 -2.40
N ASP A 377 11.27 18.39 -1.68
CA ASP A 377 11.63 19.29 -0.56
C ASP A 377 12.12 18.60 0.74
N ASP A 378 11.79 17.32 0.96
CA ASP A 378 12.03 16.62 2.24
C ASP A 378 12.52 15.18 1.99
N SER A 379 13.84 15.04 1.80
CA SER A 379 14.50 13.76 1.57
C SER A 379 14.29 12.76 2.71
N LEU A 380 14.27 13.24 3.96
CA LEU A 380 14.05 12.42 5.15
C LEU A 380 12.60 11.88 5.18
N TYR A 381 11.62 12.70 4.81
CA TYR A 381 10.23 12.25 4.64
C TYR A 381 10.11 11.21 3.52
N ARG A 382 10.73 11.47 2.36
CA ARG A 382 10.76 10.55 1.21
C ARG A 382 11.31 9.18 1.62
N ASP A 383 12.49 9.12 2.23
CA ASP A 383 13.11 7.87 2.68
C ASP A 383 12.26 7.12 3.71
N LYS A 384 11.74 7.84 4.71
CA LYS A 384 10.80 7.30 5.71
C LYS A 384 9.57 6.67 5.05
N ARG A 385 9.04 7.29 4.00
CA ARG A 385 7.80 6.90 3.33
C ARG A 385 7.99 5.79 2.31
N CYS A 386 9.10 5.79 1.56
CA CYS A 386 9.49 4.67 0.72
C CYS A 386 9.81 3.43 1.56
N GLY A 387 10.58 3.57 2.64
CA GLY A 387 10.93 2.47 3.52
C GLY A 387 9.72 1.79 4.17
N ILE A 388 8.68 2.53 4.58
CA ILE A 388 7.44 1.90 5.08
C ILE A 388 6.64 1.21 3.97
N VAL A 389 6.66 1.70 2.73
CA VAL A 389 5.98 1.01 1.61
C VAL A 389 6.63 -0.35 1.35
N HIS A 390 7.95 -0.42 1.23
CA HIS A 390 8.65 -1.70 1.04
C HIS A 390 8.37 -2.71 2.17
N VAL A 391 8.37 -2.27 3.44
CA VAL A 391 7.97 -3.15 4.56
C VAL A 391 6.53 -3.66 4.40
N ARG A 392 5.60 -2.82 3.93
CA ARG A 392 4.21 -3.23 3.70
C ARG A 392 4.04 -4.14 2.49
N GLN A 393 4.80 -3.96 1.42
CA GLN A 393 4.85 -4.89 0.29
C GLN A 393 5.35 -6.26 0.73
N ALA A 394 6.45 -6.32 1.51
CA ALA A 394 6.93 -7.57 2.10
C ALA A 394 5.86 -8.25 2.99
N GLN A 395 5.16 -7.49 3.84
CA GLN A 395 4.06 -8.05 4.67
C GLN A 395 2.85 -8.54 3.87
N LEU A 396 2.57 -7.95 2.71
CA LEU A 396 1.53 -8.42 1.79
C LEU A 396 1.94 -9.73 1.10
N LEU A 397 3.17 -9.79 0.57
CA LEU A 397 3.75 -10.98 -0.07
C LEU A 397 3.82 -12.20 0.88
N LEU A 398 4.17 -11.95 2.15
CA LEU A 398 4.21 -12.94 3.23
C LEU A 398 2.83 -13.21 3.88
N GLN A 399 1.79 -12.49 3.46
CA GLN A 399 0.43 -12.49 4.02
C GLN A 399 0.35 -12.26 5.54
N CYS A 400 1.37 -11.64 6.14
CA CYS A 400 1.53 -11.54 7.60
C CYS A 400 1.09 -10.20 8.21
N TRP A 401 0.30 -9.40 7.49
CA TRP A 401 -0.16 -8.09 7.97
C TRP A 401 -1.09 -8.17 9.18
N SER A 402 -1.99 -9.16 9.24
CA SER A 402 -2.97 -9.34 10.34
C SER A 402 -2.73 -10.62 11.14
N GLU A 403 -3.34 -10.69 12.33
CA GLU A 403 -3.39 -11.92 13.15
C GLU A 403 -4.01 -13.11 12.38
N ALA A 404 -5.00 -12.88 11.53
CA ALA A 404 -5.85 -13.91 10.94
C ALA A 404 -5.07 -15.00 10.16
N ARG A 405 -4.20 -14.60 9.23
CA ARG A 405 -3.38 -15.53 8.43
C ARG A 405 -2.02 -15.87 9.05
N ARG A 406 -1.66 -15.30 10.21
CA ARG A 406 -0.39 -15.63 10.87
C ARG A 406 -0.36 -17.07 11.40
N PHE A 407 -1.49 -17.64 11.79
CA PHE A 407 -1.55 -18.97 12.43
C PHE A 407 -2.10 -20.09 11.54
N ASP A 408 -2.60 -19.74 10.36
CA ASP A 408 -3.03 -20.69 9.36
C ASP A 408 -1.81 -21.46 8.82
N LYS A 409 -1.82 -22.78 9.01
CA LYS A 409 -0.73 -23.68 8.60
C LYS A 409 -0.78 -24.02 7.12
N ASP A 410 -1.92 -23.78 6.47
CA ASP A 410 -2.18 -24.15 5.08
C ASP A 410 -1.89 -22.99 4.10
N VAL A 411 -1.48 -21.82 4.62
CA VAL A 411 -1.00 -20.68 3.82
C VAL A 411 0.35 -21.00 3.18
N TYR A 412 0.30 -21.54 1.96
CA TYR A 412 1.44 -21.64 1.07
C TYR A 412 1.79 -20.27 0.48
N ILE A 413 3.06 -19.86 0.64
CA ILE A 413 3.66 -18.70 -0.02
C ILE A 413 4.64 -19.22 -1.08
N SER A 414 4.56 -18.71 -2.32
CA SER A 414 5.47 -19.10 -3.39
C SER A 414 6.90 -18.63 -3.12
N GLU A 415 7.89 -19.39 -3.60
CA GLU A 415 9.32 -18.98 -3.54
C GLU A 415 9.57 -17.63 -4.21
N GLU A 416 8.79 -17.29 -5.25
CA GLU A 416 8.81 -15.95 -5.87
C GLU A 416 8.39 -14.86 -4.88
N ASN A 417 7.28 -15.04 -4.16
CA ASN A 417 6.83 -14.09 -3.14
C ASN A 417 7.78 -14.04 -1.94
N LEU A 418 8.39 -15.16 -1.53
CA LEU A 418 9.41 -15.19 -0.47
C LEU A 418 10.66 -14.40 -0.88
N LYS A 419 11.14 -14.59 -2.11
CA LYS A 419 12.28 -13.85 -2.67
C LYS A 419 11.97 -12.37 -2.81
N GLU A 420 10.79 -12.01 -3.30
CA GLU A 420 10.42 -10.61 -3.47
C GLU A 420 10.17 -9.90 -2.14
N ALA A 421 9.63 -10.59 -1.14
CA ALA A 421 9.56 -10.08 0.22
C ALA A 421 10.96 -9.85 0.82
N GLU A 422 11.90 -10.77 0.58
CA GLU A 422 13.31 -10.63 0.99
C GLU A 422 13.98 -9.44 0.29
N ASN A 423 13.78 -9.26 -1.02
CA ASN A 423 14.27 -8.09 -1.77
C ASN A 423 13.78 -6.78 -1.14
N ASN A 424 12.48 -6.67 -0.85
CA ASN A 424 11.89 -5.48 -0.24
C ASN A 424 12.44 -5.20 1.17
N LEU A 425 12.71 -6.24 1.97
CA LEU A 425 13.32 -6.09 3.30
C LEU A 425 14.81 -5.71 3.22
N HIS A 426 15.54 -6.18 2.21
CA HIS A 426 16.92 -5.80 1.94
C HIS A 426 17.05 -4.35 1.43
N GLU A 427 16.16 -3.87 0.55
CA GLU A 427 16.15 -2.46 0.12
C GLU A 427 15.95 -1.52 1.34
N VAL A 428 15.12 -1.92 2.31
CA VAL A 428 14.95 -1.19 3.57
C VAL A 428 16.23 -1.20 4.41
N GLU A 429 16.91 -2.35 4.56
CA GLU A 429 18.21 -2.43 5.27
C GLU A 429 19.29 -1.56 4.61
N ASN A 430 19.39 -1.59 3.28
CA ASN A 430 20.49 -0.96 2.54
C ASN A 430 20.33 0.56 2.40
N LYS A 431 19.10 1.05 2.27
CA LYS A 431 18.83 2.44 1.81
C LYS A 431 18.03 3.27 2.79
N TYR A 432 17.09 2.66 3.52
CA TYR A 432 16.12 3.39 4.31
C TYR A 432 16.29 3.21 5.83
N TRP A 433 17.13 2.27 6.27
CA TRP A 433 17.19 1.79 7.66
C TRP A 433 17.41 2.89 8.71
N GLU A 434 18.33 3.82 8.46
CA GLU A 434 18.62 4.91 9.41
C GLU A 434 17.44 5.90 9.53
N ASN A 435 16.73 6.14 8.43
CA ASN A 435 15.68 7.16 8.32
C ASN A 435 14.28 6.62 8.67
N ILE A 436 14.04 5.31 8.65
CA ILE A 436 12.73 4.75 9.01
C ILE A 436 12.41 4.84 10.52
N PRO A 437 11.18 5.20 10.90
CA PRO A 437 10.74 5.25 12.31
C PRO A 437 10.84 3.91 13.03
N ASN A 438 10.95 3.96 14.36
CA ASN A 438 10.93 2.77 15.23
C ASN A 438 9.69 1.88 15.00
N ARG A 439 8.54 2.47 14.70
CA ARG A 439 7.32 1.72 14.33
C ARG A 439 7.48 0.94 13.02
N THR A 440 8.17 1.51 12.03
CA THR A 440 8.51 0.82 10.78
C THR A 440 9.56 -0.27 11.03
N LYS A 441 10.56 -0.03 11.88
CA LYS A 441 11.52 -1.06 12.33
C LYS A 441 10.80 -2.24 13.00
N CYS A 442 9.80 -1.98 13.85
CA CYS A 442 8.95 -3.02 14.44
C CYS A 442 8.25 -3.89 13.38
N TYR A 443 7.61 -3.28 12.37
CA TYR A 443 6.98 -4.03 11.27
C TYR A 443 7.99 -4.81 10.42
N TRP A 444 9.17 -4.24 10.19
CA TRP A 444 10.26 -4.87 9.46
C TRP A 444 10.77 -6.12 10.18
N HIS A 445 10.97 -6.05 11.50
CA HIS A 445 11.34 -7.22 12.32
C HIS A 445 10.27 -8.31 12.27
N LEU A 446 8.98 -7.95 12.27
CA LEU A 446 7.89 -8.93 12.10
C LEU A 446 7.91 -9.59 10.72
N ALA A 447 8.02 -8.80 9.66
CA ALA A 447 8.11 -9.34 8.29
C ALA A 447 9.32 -10.29 8.14
N LYS A 448 10.49 -9.91 8.66
CA LYS A 448 11.69 -10.77 8.60
C LYS A 448 11.56 -12.02 9.49
N SER A 449 10.86 -11.93 10.62
CA SER A 449 10.47 -13.09 11.44
C SER A 449 9.63 -14.09 10.63
N ASP A 450 8.57 -13.61 9.97
CA ASP A 450 7.69 -14.46 9.17
C ASP A 450 8.40 -15.06 7.95
N LEU A 451 9.28 -14.30 7.28
CA LEU A 451 10.15 -14.82 6.21
C LEU A 451 11.05 -15.97 6.70
N HIS A 452 11.71 -15.80 7.86
CA HIS A 452 12.51 -16.88 8.46
C HIS A 452 11.68 -18.09 8.87
N ARG A 453 10.43 -17.88 9.31
CA ARG A 453 9.48 -18.95 9.63
C ARG A 453 9.12 -19.78 8.40
N TYR A 454 8.79 -19.15 7.26
CA TYR A 454 8.53 -19.86 6.01
C TYR A 454 9.77 -20.61 5.50
N ARG A 455 10.98 -20.07 5.71
CA ARG A 455 12.26 -20.77 5.47
C ARG A 455 12.67 -21.75 6.58
N CYS A 456 11.72 -22.24 7.38
CA CYS A 456 11.91 -23.21 8.47
C CYS A 456 12.93 -22.82 9.58
N ASN A 457 13.46 -21.59 9.59
CA ASN A 457 14.40 -21.10 10.61
C ASN A 457 13.64 -20.53 11.82
N LYS A 458 13.05 -21.45 12.60
CA LYS A 458 12.21 -21.14 13.77
C LYS A 458 12.96 -20.36 14.86
N GLN A 459 14.26 -20.61 15.04
CA GLN A 459 15.08 -19.91 16.04
C GLN A 459 15.23 -18.43 15.67
N ARG A 460 15.63 -18.13 14.44
CA ARG A 460 15.82 -16.74 14.00
C ARG A 460 14.51 -15.96 13.94
N ALA A 461 13.41 -16.63 13.57
CA ALA A 461 12.07 -16.04 13.63
C ALA A 461 11.72 -15.53 15.05
N ARG A 462 11.87 -16.38 16.07
CA ARG A 462 11.59 -16.03 17.47
C ARG A 462 12.44 -14.86 17.98
N GLU A 463 13.72 -14.79 17.60
CA GLU A 463 14.60 -13.67 17.97
C GLU A 463 14.08 -12.34 17.42
N LEU A 464 13.68 -12.32 16.15
CA LEU A 464 13.15 -11.12 15.49
C LEU A 464 11.78 -10.70 16.04
N ALA A 465 10.90 -11.67 16.35
CA ALA A 465 9.63 -11.40 17.02
C ALA A 465 9.83 -10.77 18.41
N LYS A 466 10.83 -11.22 19.18
CA LYS A 466 11.19 -10.63 20.49
C LYS A 466 11.70 -9.18 20.36
N GLU A 467 12.55 -8.88 19.37
CA GLU A 467 13.00 -7.50 19.13
C GLU A 467 11.84 -6.59 18.66
N ALA A 468 10.91 -7.09 17.84
CA ALA A 468 9.70 -6.35 17.51
C ALA A 468 8.86 -6.03 18.77
N LEU A 469 8.62 -7.02 19.64
CA LEU A 469 7.86 -6.84 20.89
C LEU A 469 8.51 -5.80 21.82
N LYS A 470 9.84 -5.85 21.93
CA LYS A 470 10.64 -4.90 22.72
C LYS A 470 10.47 -3.47 22.19
N ILE A 471 10.57 -3.25 20.88
CA ILE A 471 10.32 -1.94 20.26
C ILE A 471 8.87 -1.48 20.53
N ALA A 472 7.87 -2.34 20.32
CA ALA A 472 6.47 -2.00 20.53
C ALA A 472 6.18 -1.55 21.97
N LYS A 473 6.73 -2.28 22.96
CA LYS A 473 6.65 -1.94 24.39
C LYS A 473 7.37 -0.62 24.71
N SER A 474 8.62 -0.45 24.27
CA SER A 474 9.44 0.72 24.59
C SER A 474 8.84 2.05 24.11
N PHE A 475 8.07 2.04 23.02
CA PHE A 475 7.48 3.26 22.43
C PHE A 475 5.96 3.38 22.59
N GLY A 476 5.33 2.47 23.36
CA GLY A 476 3.88 2.53 23.64
C GLY A 476 3.00 2.32 22.41
N PHE A 477 3.44 1.46 21.48
CA PHE A 477 2.71 1.14 20.26
C PHE A 477 1.65 0.07 20.53
N SER A 478 0.57 0.44 21.26
CA SER A 478 -0.49 -0.50 21.70
C SER A 478 -1.12 -1.30 20.57
N SER A 479 -1.24 -0.69 19.39
CA SER A 479 -1.68 -1.39 18.17
C SER A 479 -0.77 -2.55 17.82
N GLU A 480 0.54 -2.37 17.89
CA GLU A 480 1.52 -3.38 17.50
C GLU A 480 1.71 -4.43 18.59
N MET A 481 1.48 -4.10 19.86
CA MET A 481 1.59 -5.06 20.96
C MET A 481 0.56 -6.21 20.90
N SER A 482 -0.63 -6.02 20.32
CA SER A 482 -1.59 -7.13 20.16
C SER A 482 -1.16 -8.11 19.06
N PHE A 483 -0.58 -7.61 17.97
CA PHE A 483 -0.18 -8.41 16.81
C PHE A 483 1.05 -9.30 17.05
N ILE A 484 1.80 -9.09 18.15
CA ILE A 484 3.09 -9.77 18.41
C ILE A 484 2.92 -10.85 19.48
N ILE A 485 2.52 -12.03 19.03
CA ILE A 485 2.46 -13.26 19.82
C ILE A 485 3.73 -14.09 19.49
N LEU A 486 4.40 -14.61 20.52
CA LEU A 486 5.75 -15.22 20.46
C LEU A 486 5.77 -16.73 20.18
#